data_AF-A0ABD2EX43-F1
#
_entry.id   AF-A0ABD2EX43-F1
#
_cell.length_a   1.000
_cell.length_b   1.000
_cell.length_c   1.000
_cell.angle_alpha   90.00
_cell.angle_beta   90.00
_cell.angle_gamma   90.00
#
_symmetry.space_group_name_H-M   'P 1'
#
loop_
_entity.id
_entity.type
_entity.pdbx_description
1 polymer ?
#
loop_
_entity_poly.entity_id
_entity_poly.type
_entity_poly.pdbx_seq_one_letter_code
_entity_poly.pdbx_strand_id
1 'polypeptide(L)'
;MAARRLGSRRLRVLLLLVQLVAGRCSAAGAGGSAPGGLSEPSFIAKHEDSLFKDLFQNYERWVRPVENLKDKIKIKFGLAISQLVDVDEKNQLMTTNVWLKQEWIDVKLRWNPDDYGGIKVIRVPSDSVWTPDIVLFDNADGRFEGTRTKTVVRYNGTVTWTPPANYKSSCTIDVTFFPFDLQNCSMKFGSWTYDGSQ
;
A
#
# COMPACT_ATOMS: atom_id res chain seq x y z
N MET A 1 -46.65 -32.47 38.01
CA MET A 1 -46.25 -33.60 37.15
C MET A 1 -45.23 -33.08 36.15
N ALA A 2 -44.01 -33.60 36.19
CA ALA A 2 -42.85 -33.11 35.44
C ALA A 2 -42.63 -33.88 34.13
N ALA A 3 -42.13 -33.20 33.08
CA ALA A 3 -41.26 -33.69 31.99
C ALA A 3 -41.29 -32.65 30.84
N ARG A 4 -40.25 -32.33 30.07
CA ARG A 4 -38.85 -32.77 29.97
C ARG A 4 -38.08 -31.71 29.16
N ARG A 5 -36.79 -31.58 29.44
CA ARG A 5 -35.81 -30.67 28.79
C ARG A 5 -35.29 -31.25 27.46
N LEU A 6 -35.07 -30.38 26.48
CA LEU A 6 -34.08 -30.46 25.39
C LEU A 6 -33.58 -29.00 25.23
N GLY A 7 -32.33 -28.60 25.46
CA GLY A 7 -31.08 -29.17 24.98
C GLY A 7 -30.40 -28.19 24.00
N SER A 8 -30.26 -26.90 24.36
CA SER A 8 -29.58 -25.89 23.53
C SER A 8 -28.08 -25.84 23.87
N ARG A 9 -27.25 -26.43 23.00
CA ARG A 9 -25.79 -26.26 23.04
C ARG A 9 -25.44 -24.89 22.46
N ARG A 10 -25.27 -23.87 23.30
CA ARG A 10 -24.58 -22.63 22.92
C ARG A 10 -23.08 -22.81 23.12
N LEU A 11 -22.37 -22.79 22.00
CA LEU A 11 -20.92 -22.76 21.90
C LEU A 11 -20.40 -21.51 22.62
N ARG A 12 -19.76 -21.67 23.78
CA ARG A 12 -19.10 -20.57 24.52
C ARG A 12 -17.69 -20.42 23.97
N VAL A 13 -17.45 -19.36 23.20
CA VAL A 13 -16.11 -18.88 22.85
C VAL A 13 -15.48 -18.32 24.11
N LEU A 14 -14.43 -18.96 24.59
CA LEU A 14 -13.69 -18.59 25.80
C LEU A 14 -12.73 -17.44 25.46
N LEU A 15 -13.11 -16.20 25.80
CA LEU A 15 -12.18 -15.07 25.81
C LEU A 15 -11.20 -15.23 26.98
N LEU A 16 -9.94 -15.55 26.67
CA LEU A 16 -8.83 -15.55 27.62
C LEU A 16 -8.52 -14.08 28.02
N LEU A 17 -8.99 -13.69 29.21
CA LEU A 17 -8.50 -12.51 29.92
C LEU A 17 -7.10 -12.82 30.44
N VAL A 18 -6.08 -12.20 29.85
CA VAL A 18 -4.72 -12.16 30.41
C VAL A 18 -4.79 -11.36 31.71
N GLN A 19 -4.54 -12.03 32.84
CA GLN A 19 -4.40 -11.38 34.14
C GLN A 19 -3.05 -10.67 34.22
N LEU A 20 -3.07 -9.35 34.44
CA LEU A 20 -1.91 -8.60 34.88
C LEU A 20 -1.57 -9.01 36.32
N VAL A 21 -0.40 -9.63 36.48
CA VAL A 21 0.21 -9.88 37.79
C VAL A 21 0.66 -8.54 38.36
N ALA A 22 0.02 -8.08 39.43
CA ALA A 22 0.49 -6.97 40.24
C ALA A 22 1.74 -7.42 41.03
N GLY A 23 2.92 -7.10 40.50
CA GLY A 23 4.18 -7.22 41.23
C GLY A 23 4.27 -6.15 42.31
N ARG A 24 4.43 -6.58 43.57
CA ARG A 24 4.73 -5.71 44.72
C ARG A 24 6.16 -5.18 44.60
N CYS A 25 6.34 -3.87 44.45
CA CYS A 25 7.62 -3.21 44.69
C CYS A 25 7.62 -2.63 46.12
N SER A 26 8.53 -3.11 46.97
CA SER A 26 8.82 -2.54 48.28
C SER A 26 9.55 -1.21 48.14
N ALA A 27 9.10 -0.20 48.86
CA ALA A 27 9.74 1.10 48.95
C ALA A 27 10.88 1.09 49.99
N ALA A 28 12.07 1.54 49.60
CA ALA A 28 13.10 2.05 50.51
C ALA A 28 14.06 3.02 49.79
N GLY A 29 14.07 4.28 50.24
CA GLY A 29 15.29 5.07 50.41
C GLY A 29 15.89 5.86 49.24
N ALA A 30 15.55 7.15 49.18
CA ALA A 30 16.39 8.34 48.99
C ALA A 30 17.34 8.49 47.78
N GLY A 31 17.10 9.56 47.00
CA GLY A 31 18.14 10.44 46.44
C GLY A 31 18.27 10.44 44.92
N GLY A 32 17.89 11.55 44.28
CA GLY A 32 18.29 11.88 42.90
C GLY A 32 17.12 12.24 41.98
N SER A 33 16.86 13.54 41.85
CA SER A 33 15.98 14.10 40.81
C SER A 33 16.56 13.85 39.41
N ALA A 34 15.86 13.06 38.59
CA ALA A 34 16.08 13.02 37.14
C ALA A 34 14.87 13.67 36.45
N PRO A 35 15.04 14.73 35.65
CA PRO A 35 13.95 15.21 34.81
C PRO A 35 13.74 14.21 33.68
N GLY A 36 12.48 14.04 33.27
CA GLY A 36 12.08 13.11 32.22
C GLY A 36 12.91 13.30 30.95
N GLY A 37 13.79 12.34 30.67
CA GLY A 37 14.50 12.24 29.41
C GLY A 37 13.63 11.50 28.40
N LEU A 38 13.21 12.20 27.34
CA LEU A 38 12.84 11.53 26.09
C LEU A 38 14.04 10.68 25.70
N SER A 39 13.86 9.34 25.64
CA SER A 39 14.91 8.43 25.18
C SER A 39 15.46 8.89 23.84
N GLU A 40 16.75 9.16 23.77
CA GLU A 40 17.42 9.63 22.56
C GLU A 40 17.13 8.68 21.37
N PRO A 41 16.73 9.20 20.20
CA PRO A 41 16.54 8.38 19.02
C PRO A 41 17.83 7.64 18.67
N SER A 42 17.71 6.38 18.25
CA SER A 42 18.86 5.58 17.80
C SER A 42 19.64 6.32 16.70
N PHE A 43 20.96 6.10 16.63
CA PHE A 43 21.84 6.68 15.61
C PHE A 43 21.26 6.53 14.19
N ILE A 44 20.74 5.35 13.86
CA ILE A 44 20.12 5.05 12.57
C ILE A 44 18.84 5.87 12.36
N ALA A 45 17.98 6.01 13.37
CA ALA A 45 16.75 6.80 13.27
C ALA A 45 17.03 8.29 13.05
N LYS A 46 18.13 8.83 13.61
CA LYS A 46 18.57 10.20 13.32
C LYS A 46 19.01 10.36 11.87
N HIS A 47 19.77 9.40 11.33
CA HIS A 47 20.16 9.41 9.92
C HIS A 47 18.98 9.25 8.96
N GLU A 48 17.97 8.45 9.32
CA GLU A 48 16.74 8.32 8.53
C GLU A 48 15.93 9.63 8.51
N ASP A 49 15.82 10.32 9.66
CA ASP A 49 15.15 11.64 9.75
C ASP A 49 15.91 12.72 8.96
N SER A 50 17.24 12.78 9.08
CA SER A 50 18.09 13.67 8.29
C SER A 50 17.96 13.39 6.78
N LEU A 51 18.04 12.13 6.36
CA LEU A 51 17.86 11.73 4.97
C LEU A 51 16.49 12.17 4.44
N PHE A 52 15.44 11.95 5.21
CA PHE A 52 14.10 12.35 4.81
C PHE A 52 13.99 13.87 4.63
N LYS A 53 14.56 14.66 5.55
CA LYS A 53 14.59 16.11 5.43
C LYS A 53 15.35 16.56 4.18
N ASP A 54 16.54 16.00 3.95
CA ASP A 54 17.40 16.38 2.82
C ASP A 54 16.74 16.05 1.46
N LEU A 55 16.12 14.87 1.34
CA LEU A 55 15.45 14.45 0.10
C LEU A 55 14.20 15.29 -0.20
N PHE A 56 13.41 15.63 0.83
CA PHE A 56 12.10 16.25 0.65
C PHE A 56 12.08 17.79 0.82
N GLN A 57 13.18 18.43 1.23
CA GLN A 57 13.21 19.88 1.43
C GLN A 57 12.86 20.67 0.17
N ASN A 58 13.28 20.19 -1.01
CA ASN A 58 13.05 20.85 -2.31
C ASN A 58 12.38 19.91 -3.33
N TYR A 59 11.69 18.88 -2.83
CA TYR A 59 11.02 17.91 -3.70
C TYR A 59 9.59 18.36 -4.01
N GLU A 60 9.32 18.60 -5.29
CA GLU A 60 7.97 18.91 -5.77
C GLU A 60 7.34 17.66 -6.41
N ARG A 61 6.29 17.14 -5.77
CA ARG A 61 5.61 15.90 -6.19
C ARG A 61 4.84 16.03 -7.49
N TRP A 62 4.46 17.26 -7.86
CA TRP A 62 3.68 17.51 -9.08
C TRP A 62 4.54 17.55 -10.34
N VAL A 63 5.87 17.59 -10.19
CA VAL A 63 6.81 17.69 -11.30
C VAL A 63 7.42 16.32 -11.60
N ARG A 64 7.35 15.90 -12.87
CA ARG A 64 7.97 14.66 -13.35
C ARG A 64 9.46 14.57 -12.94
N PRO A 65 9.92 13.47 -12.35
CA PRO A 65 11.30 13.32 -11.89
C PRO A 65 12.26 12.92 -13.03
N VAL A 66 12.48 13.85 -13.97
CA VAL A 66 13.41 13.70 -15.10
C VAL A 66 14.57 14.70 -15.01
N GLU A 67 15.74 14.34 -15.54
CA GLU A 67 16.88 15.25 -15.66
C GLU A 67 16.63 16.27 -16.78
N ASN A 68 16.15 15.81 -17.94
CA ASN A 68 15.75 16.67 -19.05
C ASN A 68 14.26 16.52 -19.37
N LEU A 69 13.62 17.61 -19.81
CA LEU A 69 12.18 17.60 -20.16
C LEU A 69 11.81 16.64 -21.30
N LYS A 70 12.80 16.28 -22.13
CA LYS A 70 12.65 15.35 -23.26
C LYS A 70 12.79 13.87 -22.85
N ASP A 71 13.26 13.61 -21.64
CA ASP A 71 13.44 12.25 -21.17
C ASP A 71 12.10 11.63 -20.81
N LYS A 72 12.00 10.31 -21.04
CA LYS A 72 10.80 9.52 -20.80
C LYS A 72 10.91 8.76 -19.50
N ILE A 73 9.81 8.69 -18.74
CA ILE A 73 9.77 7.86 -17.55
C ILE A 73 9.30 6.45 -17.92
N LYS A 74 10.20 5.47 -17.79
CA LYS A 74 9.84 4.06 -17.97
C LYS A 74 9.19 3.51 -16.71
N ILE A 75 7.89 3.26 -16.78
CA ILE A 75 7.13 2.62 -15.71
C ILE A 75 7.02 1.12 -16.01
N LYS A 76 7.59 0.28 -15.14
CA LYS A 76 7.32 -1.15 -15.17
C LYS A 76 5.99 -1.41 -14.48
N PHE A 77 5.08 -2.00 -15.24
CA PHE A 77 3.74 -2.31 -14.78
C PHE A 77 3.58 -3.82 -14.62
N GLY A 78 3.01 -4.24 -13.50
CA GLY A 78 2.65 -5.62 -13.23
C GLY A 78 1.33 -5.69 -12.50
N LEU A 79 0.50 -6.66 -12.87
CA LEU A 79 -0.77 -6.91 -12.22
C LEU A 79 -0.72 -8.29 -11.56
N ALA A 80 -1.01 -8.36 -10.27
CA ALA A 80 -1.19 -9.64 -9.60
C ALA A 80 -2.63 -9.75 -9.09
N ILE A 81 -3.39 -10.66 -9.69
CA ILE A 81 -4.78 -10.91 -9.29
C ILE A 81 -4.76 -11.70 -7.98
N SER A 82 -5.39 -11.14 -6.95
CA SER A 82 -5.56 -11.81 -5.66
C SER A 82 -6.79 -12.71 -5.67
N GLN A 83 -7.90 -12.20 -6.19
CA GLN A 83 -9.17 -12.91 -6.22
C GLN A 83 -10.09 -12.31 -7.29
N LEU A 84 -10.81 -13.18 -8.00
CA LEU A 84 -12.03 -12.83 -8.73
C LEU A 84 -13.20 -12.83 -7.73
N VAL A 85 -13.74 -11.64 -7.43
CA VAL A 85 -14.74 -11.46 -6.38
C VAL A 85 -16.12 -11.85 -6.89
N ASP A 86 -16.48 -11.33 -8.06
CA ASP A 86 -17.80 -11.52 -8.64
C ASP A 86 -17.78 -11.29 -10.15
N VAL A 87 -18.68 -11.97 -10.85
CA VAL A 87 -18.97 -11.78 -12.28
C VAL A 87 -20.47 -11.61 -12.38
N ASP A 88 -20.91 -10.39 -12.70
CA ASP A 88 -22.31 -10.05 -12.87
C ASP A 88 -22.65 -10.08 -14.36
N GLU A 89 -23.23 -11.20 -14.80
CA GLU A 89 -23.58 -11.44 -16.20
C GLU A 89 -24.70 -10.50 -16.67
N LYS A 90 -25.59 -10.10 -15.76
CA LYS A 90 -26.72 -9.22 -16.05
C LYS A 90 -26.25 -7.79 -16.33
N ASN A 91 -25.32 -7.30 -15.51
CA ASN A 91 -24.78 -5.94 -15.63
C ASN A 91 -23.50 -5.87 -16.47
N GLN A 92 -22.98 -7.01 -16.96
CA GLN A 92 -21.73 -7.11 -17.73
C GLN A 92 -20.52 -6.55 -16.98
N LEU A 93 -20.39 -6.93 -15.69
CA LEU A 93 -19.35 -6.42 -14.80
C LEU A 93 -18.53 -7.56 -14.21
N MET A 94 -17.21 -7.36 -14.18
CA MET A 94 -16.28 -8.24 -13.46
C MET A 94 -15.64 -7.46 -12.31
N THR A 95 -15.75 -7.98 -11.08
CA THR A 95 -15.12 -7.39 -9.89
C THR A 95 -13.90 -8.22 -9.49
N THR A 96 -12.72 -7.59 -9.45
CA THR A 96 -11.46 -8.25 -9.08
C THR A 96 -10.70 -7.50 -8.00
N ASN A 97 -10.10 -8.25 -7.08
CA ASN A 97 -9.10 -7.74 -6.14
C ASN A 97 -7.71 -7.98 -6.71
N VAL A 98 -6.94 -6.91 -6.89
CA VAL A 98 -5.61 -6.98 -7.50
C VAL A 98 -4.58 -6.21 -6.69
N TRP A 99 -3.32 -6.56 -6.90
CA TRP A 99 -2.15 -5.80 -6.45
C TRP A 99 -1.50 -5.17 -7.68
N LEU A 100 -1.45 -3.84 -7.69
CA LEU A 100 -0.94 -3.08 -8.82
C LEU A 100 0.54 -2.78 -8.63
N LYS A 101 1.43 -3.58 -9.21
CA LYS A 101 2.88 -3.38 -9.11
C LYS A 101 3.34 -2.33 -10.10
N GLN A 102 3.91 -1.25 -9.58
CA GLN A 102 4.47 -0.15 -10.35
C GLN A 102 5.90 0.09 -9.89
N GLU A 103 6.82 0.22 -10.84
CA GLU A 103 8.21 0.55 -10.57
C GLU A 103 8.70 1.60 -11.57
N TRP A 104 9.26 2.69 -11.06
CA TRP A 104 9.87 3.75 -11.87
C TRP A 104 11.16 4.24 -11.19
N ILE A 105 11.90 5.10 -11.88
CA ILE A 105 13.11 5.72 -11.35
C ILE A 105 12.81 7.21 -11.15
N ASP A 106 13.05 7.69 -9.94
CA ASP A 106 13.04 9.09 -9.57
C ASP A 106 14.48 9.56 -9.34
N VAL A 107 14.96 10.46 -10.20
CA VAL A 107 16.34 10.96 -10.13
C VAL A 107 16.60 11.87 -8.92
N LYS A 108 15.56 12.51 -8.38
CA LYS A 108 15.65 13.42 -7.23
C LYS A 108 15.72 12.65 -5.91
N LEU A 109 15.26 11.41 -5.88
CA LEU A 109 15.26 10.55 -4.70
C LEU A 109 16.49 9.62 -4.62
N ARG A 110 17.64 10.08 -5.14
CA ARG A 110 18.92 9.36 -5.07
C ARG A 110 19.74 9.87 -3.90
N TRP A 111 20.40 8.96 -3.19
CA TRP A 111 21.35 9.31 -2.14
C TRP A 111 22.48 8.28 -2.08
N ASN A 112 23.58 8.67 -1.44
CA ASN A 112 24.67 7.75 -1.14
C ASN A 112 24.44 7.10 0.24
N PRO A 113 24.34 5.76 0.35
CA PRO A 113 24.14 5.09 1.63
C PRO A 113 25.22 5.41 2.68
N ASP A 114 26.46 5.68 2.24
CA ASP A 114 27.59 5.91 3.16
C ASP A 114 27.42 7.20 3.98
N ASP A 115 26.71 8.21 3.44
CA ASP A 115 26.47 9.49 4.11
C ASP A 115 25.36 9.41 5.19
N TYR A 116 24.52 8.37 5.12
CA TYR A 116 23.33 8.20 5.97
C TYR A 116 23.36 6.88 6.76
N GLY A 117 24.53 6.46 7.22
CA GLY A 117 24.67 5.29 8.09
C GLY A 117 24.33 3.95 7.42
N GLY A 118 24.50 3.85 6.09
CA GLY A 118 24.28 2.63 5.31
C GLY A 118 22.82 2.40 4.91
N ILE A 119 21.92 3.39 5.06
CA ILE A 119 20.52 3.26 4.68
C ILE A 119 20.41 3.08 3.16
N LYS A 120 19.84 1.96 2.73
CA LYS A 120 19.64 1.64 1.29
C LYS A 120 18.20 1.75 0.83
N VAL A 121 17.25 1.75 1.76
CA VAL A 121 15.82 1.69 1.49
C VAL A 121 15.07 2.51 2.53
N ILE A 122 14.14 3.34 2.08
CA ILE A 122 13.22 4.09 2.92
C ILE A 122 11.77 3.83 2.49
N ARG A 123 10.82 4.05 3.40
CA ARG A 123 9.38 3.91 3.13
C ARG A 123 8.69 5.25 3.22
N VAL A 124 8.23 5.76 2.08
CA VAL A 124 7.64 7.09 1.98
C VAL A 124 6.14 6.95 1.69
N PRO A 125 5.26 7.78 2.26
CA PRO A 125 3.86 7.83 1.81
C PRO A 125 3.76 8.11 0.30
N SER A 126 2.86 7.42 -0.42
CA SER A 126 2.64 7.68 -1.86
C SER A 126 2.34 9.15 -2.14
N ASP A 127 1.64 9.82 -1.24
CA ASP A 127 1.21 11.21 -1.41
C ASP A 127 2.38 12.20 -1.36
N SER A 128 3.54 11.81 -0.84
CA SER A 128 4.71 12.70 -0.70
C SER A 128 5.65 12.62 -1.90
N VAL A 129 5.46 11.64 -2.80
CA VAL A 129 6.29 11.43 -3.98
C VAL A 129 5.46 11.64 -5.25
N TRP A 130 6.12 11.92 -6.36
CA TRP A 130 5.47 11.85 -7.67
C TRP A 130 5.04 10.41 -7.94
N THR A 131 3.78 10.22 -8.32
CA THR A 131 3.23 8.91 -8.70
C THR A 131 2.60 9.01 -10.07
N PRO A 132 2.77 8.01 -10.95
CA PRO A 132 2.11 7.99 -12.24
C PRO A 132 0.58 7.80 -12.07
N ASP A 133 -0.17 8.41 -12.97
CA ASP A 133 -1.63 8.43 -13.02
C ASP A 133 -2.19 7.25 -13.84
N ILE A 134 -1.81 6.03 -13.46
CA ILE A 134 -2.29 4.83 -14.15
C ILE A 134 -3.74 4.52 -13.74
N VAL A 135 -4.64 4.57 -14.70
CA VAL A 135 -6.07 4.31 -14.52
C VAL A 135 -6.54 3.12 -15.35
N LEU A 136 -7.65 2.51 -14.92
CA LEU A 136 -8.38 1.52 -15.70
C LEU A 136 -9.36 2.26 -16.62
N PHE A 137 -9.20 2.13 -17.94
CA PHE A 137 -10.09 2.80 -18.91
C PHE A 137 -11.49 2.21 -18.91
N ASP A 138 -11.61 0.89 -18.79
CA ASP A 138 -12.89 0.16 -18.83
C ASP A 138 -13.54 0.11 -17.43
N ASN A 139 -13.34 1.12 -16.60
CA ASN A 139 -13.85 1.16 -15.22
C ASN A 139 -15.34 1.52 -15.18
N ALA A 140 -16.14 0.65 -14.56
CA ALA A 140 -17.58 0.83 -14.43
C ALA A 140 -18.03 1.47 -13.11
N ASP A 141 -17.18 1.53 -12.08
CA ASP A 141 -17.53 2.04 -10.74
C ASP A 141 -17.32 3.54 -10.58
N GLY A 142 -16.65 4.20 -11.55
CA GLY A 142 -16.29 5.63 -11.49
C GLY A 142 -15.28 5.99 -10.39
N ARG A 143 -14.78 5.02 -9.62
CA ARG A 143 -13.74 5.18 -8.60
C ARG A 143 -12.39 4.84 -9.19
N PHE A 144 -11.54 5.84 -9.37
CA PHE A 144 -10.21 5.70 -9.99
C PHE A 144 -9.07 5.67 -8.96
N GLU A 145 -9.34 5.96 -7.69
CA GLU A 145 -8.32 6.06 -6.64
C GLU A 145 -8.11 4.73 -5.89
N GLY A 146 -6.90 4.19 -5.99
CA GLY A 146 -6.44 3.06 -5.17
C GLY A 146 -6.14 3.48 -3.72
N THR A 147 -5.95 2.48 -2.83
CA THR A 147 -5.62 2.77 -1.42
C THR A 147 -4.25 3.45 -1.32
N ARG A 148 -4.20 4.57 -0.59
CA ARG A 148 -2.97 5.32 -0.27
C ARG A 148 -2.08 4.49 0.64
N THR A 149 -1.07 3.88 0.05
CA THR A 149 -0.11 2.99 0.72
C THR A 149 1.29 3.59 0.63
N LYS A 150 2.21 3.13 1.48
CA LYS A 150 3.61 3.58 1.40
C LYS A 150 4.29 3.00 0.17
N THR A 151 5.11 3.82 -0.49
CA THR A 151 6.07 3.42 -1.51
C THR A 151 7.37 2.99 -0.84
N VAL A 152 8.13 2.15 -1.56
CA VAL A 152 9.47 1.73 -1.17
C VAL A 152 10.45 2.40 -2.10
N VAL A 153 11.31 3.26 -1.56
CA VAL A 153 12.33 3.99 -2.33
C VAL A 153 13.69 3.41 -2.01
N ARG A 154 14.48 3.09 -3.02
CA ARG A 154 15.88 2.62 -2.89
C ARG A 154 16.86 3.75 -3.17
N TYR A 155 18.07 3.63 -2.64
CA TYR A 155 19.14 4.64 -2.75
C TYR A 155 19.49 5.04 -4.20
N ASN A 156 19.29 4.14 -5.16
CA ASN A 156 19.51 4.40 -6.59
C ASN A 156 18.36 5.19 -7.26
N GLY A 157 17.36 5.63 -6.49
CA GLY A 157 16.17 6.33 -6.97
C GLY A 157 15.08 5.40 -7.51
N THR A 158 15.23 4.08 -7.39
CA THR A 158 14.15 3.15 -7.80
C THR A 158 13.02 3.23 -6.79
N VAL A 159 11.82 3.59 -7.26
CA VAL A 159 10.61 3.64 -6.46
C VAL A 159 9.72 2.46 -6.87
N THR A 160 9.32 1.66 -5.88
CA THR A 160 8.36 0.57 -6.05
C THR A 160 7.10 0.91 -5.27
N TRP A 161 5.96 0.84 -5.95
CA TRP A 161 4.64 1.03 -5.36
C TRP A 161 3.75 -0.16 -5.69
N THR A 162 3.07 -0.72 -4.69
CA THR A 162 2.21 -1.88 -4.87
C THR A 162 0.92 -1.74 -4.04
N PRO A 163 0.04 -0.80 -4.41
CA PRO A 163 -1.23 -0.65 -3.72
C PRO A 163 -2.17 -1.84 -4.04
N PRO A 164 -2.97 -2.29 -3.06
CA PRO A 164 -4.14 -3.11 -3.34
C PRO A 164 -5.23 -2.23 -3.97
N ALA A 165 -5.93 -2.78 -4.95
CA ALA A 165 -7.05 -2.14 -5.62
C ALA A 165 -8.18 -3.14 -5.85
N ASN A 166 -9.42 -2.66 -5.73
CA ASN A 166 -10.61 -3.37 -6.20
C ASN A 166 -11.06 -2.71 -7.50
N TYR A 167 -11.01 -3.45 -8.60
CA TYR A 167 -11.44 -2.96 -9.90
C TYR A 167 -12.75 -3.62 -10.31
N LYS A 168 -13.69 -2.79 -10.77
CA LYS A 168 -14.88 -3.23 -11.48
C LYS A 168 -14.72 -2.86 -12.95
N SER A 169 -14.36 -3.84 -13.76
CA SER A 169 -14.20 -3.66 -15.21
C SER A 169 -15.47 -4.06 -15.92
N SER A 170 -15.86 -3.30 -16.95
CA SER A 170 -16.88 -3.73 -17.89
C SER A 170 -16.35 -4.90 -18.73
N CYS A 171 -17.13 -5.98 -18.82
CA CYS A 171 -16.78 -7.17 -19.59
C CYS A 171 -18.02 -7.71 -20.28
N THR A 172 -17.95 -7.86 -21.61
CA THR A 172 -19.05 -8.45 -22.39
C THR A 172 -19.13 -9.94 -22.11
N ILE A 173 -20.27 -10.38 -21.59
CA ILE A 173 -20.53 -11.77 -21.22
C ILE A 173 -21.33 -12.45 -22.33
N ASP A 174 -20.83 -13.59 -22.80
CA ASP A 174 -21.51 -14.44 -23.80
C ASP A 174 -22.24 -15.61 -23.11
N VAL A 175 -23.57 -15.59 -23.14
CA VAL A 175 -24.44 -16.58 -22.48
C VAL A 175 -24.89 -17.73 -23.40
N THR A 176 -24.27 -17.91 -24.57
CA THR A 176 -24.66 -18.94 -25.55
C THR A 176 -24.61 -20.37 -25.02
N PHE A 177 -23.66 -20.70 -24.14
CA PHE A 177 -23.43 -22.06 -23.63
C PHE A 177 -23.62 -22.19 -22.11
N PHE A 178 -24.42 -21.31 -21.50
CA PHE A 178 -24.68 -21.34 -20.07
C PHE A 178 -25.17 -22.73 -19.60
N PRO A 179 -24.65 -23.30 -18.49
CA PRO A 179 -23.70 -22.73 -17.52
C PRO A 179 -22.22 -23.13 -17.75
N PHE A 180 -21.86 -23.62 -18.95
CA PHE A 180 -20.52 -24.09 -19.30
C PHE A 180 -19.81 -23.15 -20.29
N ASP A 181 -20.12 -21.87 -20.19
CA ASP A 181 -19.57 -20.78 -20.98
C ASP A 181 -18.15 -20.40 -20.54
N LEU A 182 -17.41 -19.77 -21.46
CA LEU A 182 -16.07 -19.25 -21.21
C LEU A 182 -16.07 -17.75 -21.47
N GLN A 183 -15.66 -16.97 -20.47
CA GLN A 183 -15.65 -15.52 -20.53
C GLN A 183 -14.24 -14.97 -20.74
N ASN A 184 -14.11 -14.00 -21.65
CA ASN A 184 -12.85 -13.32 -21.93
C ASN A 184 -12.94 -11.84 -21.53
N CYS A 185 -12.62 -11.57 -20.26
CA CYS A 185 -12.61 -10.22 -19.71
C CYS A 185 -11.23 -9.57 -19.83
N SER A 186 -11.18 -8.43 -20.50
CA SER A 186 -9.96 -7.63 -20.65
C SER A 186 -9.98 -6.42 -19.71
N MET A 187 -8.83 -6.09 -19.13
CA MET A 187 -8.63 -4.87 -18.34
C MET A 187 -7.57 -4.00 -19.00
N LYS A 188 -7.94 -2.79 -19.43
CA LYS A 188 -7.02 -1.85 -20.09
C LYS A 188 -6.53 -0.78 -19.13
N PHE A 189 -5.24 -0.79 -18.85
CA PHE A 189 -4.57 0.22 -18.04
C PHE A 189 -3.79 1.19 -18.91
N GLY A 190 -3.75 2.46 -18.51
CA GLY A 190 -2.90 3.47 -19.13
C GLY A 190 -2.80 4.72 -18.28
N SER A 191 -1.87 5.61 -18.65
CA SER A 191 -1.82 6.96 -18.08
C SER A 191 -3.01 7.77 -18.57
N TRP A 192 -3.55 8.62 -17.70
CA TRP A 192 -4.65 9.51 -18.05
C TRP A 192 -4.18 10.80 -18.72
N THR A 193 -3.06 11.36 -18.27
CA THR A 193 -2.58 12.69 -18.67
C THR A 193 -1.31 12.68 -19.51
N TYR A 194 -0.48 11.63 -19.42
CA TYR A 194 0.79 11.55 -20.14
C TYR A 194 0.68 10.67 -21.39
N ASP A 195 1.36 11.09 -22.46
CA ASP A 195 1.50 10.29 -23.68
C ASP A 195 2.80 9.47 -23.68
N GLY A 196 3.00 8.62 -24.69
CA GLY A 196 4.20 7.78 -24.80
C GLY A 196 5.50 8.55 -25.13
N SER A 197 5.43 9.88 -25.22
CA SER A 197 6.58 10.76 -25.42
C SER A 197 7.18 11.26 -24.10
N GLN A 198 6.51 11.00 -22.98
CA GLN A 198 6.80 11.53 -21.65
C GLN A 198 7.23 10.46 -20.63
#